data_AF-A0A1S3LNS5-F1
#
_entry.id   AF-A0A1S3LNS5-F1
#
_cell.length_a   1.000
_cell.length_b   1.000
_cell.length_c   1.000
_cell.angle_alpha   90.00
_cell.angle_beta   90.00
_cell.angle_gamma   90.00
#
_symmetry.space_group_name_H-M   'P 1'
#
loop_
_entity.id
_entity.type
_entity.pdbx_description
1 polymer ?
#
loop_
_entity_poly.entity_id
_entity_poly.type
_entity_poly.pdbx_seq_one_letter_code
_entity_poly.pdbx_strand_id
1 'polypeptide(L)'
;MASSQDVHVRICGQEIIKYDLEIKALIQDIRECPGPQSVLMDFNSKVKEKLNQLRLRIQNMEQMAKEQDRETDKQAILSETESHRRQNLSNQTAWRKANLACKLSIDNLEKDQLLNGGDSTVRQRKATKESLVQTSGDITESLMSISRMMAQSVSQIEETIGTLVRNC
;
A
#
# COMPACT_ATOMS: atom_id res chain seq x y z
N MET A 1 -14.84 -30.60 16.25
CA MET A 1 -15.38 -30.01 15.01
C MET A 1 -15.10 -28.52 15.06
N ALA A 2 -14.44 -27.94 14.06
CA ALA A 2 -14.20 -26.50 14.03
C ALA A 2 -15.55 -25.75 13.98
N SER A 3 -15.73 -24.74 14.84
CA SER A 3 -16.90 -23.86 14.83
C SER A 3 -17.03 -23.17 13.46
N SER A 4 -18.25 -22.86 13.01
CA SER A 4 -18.45 -22.09 11.76
C SER A 4 -17.68 -20.76 11.78
N GLN A 5 -17.55 -20.14 12.96
CA GLN A 5 -16.78 -18.90 13.14
C GLN A 5 -15.28 -19.11 12.86
N ASP A 6 -14.71 -20.23 13.30
CA ASP A 6 -13.31 -20.59 13.04
C ASP A 6 -13.02 -20.77 11.55
N VAL A 7 -14.00 -21.32 10.80
CA VAL A 7 -13.89 -21.45 9.34
C VAL A 7 -13.86 -20.07 8.67
N HIS A 8 -14.72 -19.13 9.09
CA HIS A 8 -14.76 -17.78 8.52
C HIS A 8 -13.49 -16.98 8.78
N VAL A 9 -12.94 -17.08 10.00
CA VAL A 9 -11.66 -16.44 10.37
C VAL A 9 -10.54 -16.96 9.47
N ARG A 10 -10.45 -18.28 9.30
CA ARG A 10 -9.42 -18.91 8.45
C ARG A 10 -9.55 -18.51 6.99
N ILE A 11 -10.77 -18.44 6.45
CA ILE A 11 -11.01 -17.97 5.07
C ILE A 11 -10.55 -16.51 4.92
N CYS A 12 -10.91 -15.66 5.88
CA CYS A 12 -10.49 -14.25 5.88
C CYS A 12 -8.95 -14.13 5.90
N GLY A 13 -8.27 -14.92 6.74
CA GLY A 13 -6.81 -14.96 6.79
C GLY A 13 -6.16 -15.41 5.48
N GLN A 14 -6.72 -16.42 4.82
CA GLN A 14 -6.24 -16.85 3.50
C GLN A 14 -6.39 -15.76 2.43
N GLU A 15 -7.50 -15.02 2.44
CA GLU A 15 -7.69 -13.91 1.51
C GLU A 15 -6.71 -12.76 1.78
N ILE A 16 -6.43 -12.45 3.05
CA ILE A 16 -5.42 -11.46 3.45
C ILE A 16 -4.05 -11.87 2.89
N ILE A 17 -3.63 -13.12 3.10
CA ILE A 17 -2.35 -13.63 2.60
C ILE A 17 -2.31 -13.57 1.07
N LYS A 18 -3.41 -13.95 0.39
CA LYS A 18 -3.51 -13.86 -1.06
C LYS A 18 -3.28 -12.43 -1.56
N TYR A 19 -3.98 -11.44 -0.99
CA TYR A 19 -3.80 -10.05 -1.41
C TYR A 19 -2.40 -9.52 -1.09
N ASP A 20 -1.83 -9.89 0.06
CA ASP A 20 -0.45 -9.53 0.44
C ASP A 20 0.57 -10.02 -0.60
N LEU A 21 0.44 -11.28 -1.04
CA LEU A 21 1.30 -11.86 -2.07
C LEU A 21 1.10 -11.20 -3.45
N GLU A 22 -0.15 -10.95 -3.85
CA GLU A 22 -0.44 -10.24 -5.10
C GLU A 22 0.15 -8.81 -5.10
N ILE A 23 0.08 -8.10 -3.98
CA ILE A 23 0.71 -6.78 -3.83
C ILE A 23 2.23 -6.89 -3.97
N LYS A 24 2.86 -7.86 -3.31
CA LYS A 24 4.31 -8.06 -3.40
C LYS A 24 4.77 -8.39 -4.82
N ALA A 25 4.03 -9.23 -5.53
CA ALA A 25 4.29 -9.53 -6.93
C ALA A 25 4.20 -8.26 -7.80
N LEU A 26 3.13 -7.48 -7.67
CA LEU A 26 2.98 -6.22 -8.40
C LEU A 26 4.08 -5.20 -8.06
N ILE A 27 4.55 -5.15 -6.80
CA ILE A 27 5.67 -4.29 -6.40
C ILE A 27 6.96 -4.74 -7.11
N GLN A 28 7.17 -6.04 -7.28
CA GLN A 28 8.29 -6.57 -8.04
C GLN A 28 8.18 -6.18 -9.52
N ASP A 29 7.01 -6.36 -10.13
CA ASP A 29 6.76 -5.95 -11.52
C ASP A 29 7.05 -4.45 -11.73
N ILE A 30 6.68 -3.60 -10.77
CA ILE A 30 6.99 -2.16 -10.81
C ILE A 30 8.50 -1.91 -10.78
N ARG A 31 9.27 -2.66 -9.99
CA ARG A 31 10.74 -2.49 -9.92
C ARG A 31 11.42 -2.87 -11.22
N GLU A 32 10.88 -3.86 -11.92
CA GLU A 32 11.42 -4.40 -13.16
C GLU A 32 10.82 -3.70 -14.40
N CYS A 33 9.89 -2.76 -14.22
CA CYS A 33 9.22 -2.05 -15.31
C CYS A 33 10.20 -1.11 -16.04
N PRO A 34 10.47 -1.35 -17.34
CA PRO A 34 11.38 -0.52 -18.14
C PRO A 34 10.69 0.73 -18.75
N GLY A 35 9.38 0.90 -18.51
CA GLY A 35 8.53 1.93 -19.11
C GLY A 35 7.54 1.38 -20.16
N PRO A 36 6.72 2.23 -20.81
CA PRO A 36 6.54 3.68 -20.57
C PRO A 36 5.71 4.00 -19.32
N GLN A 37 5.60 5.29 -18.98
CA GLN A 37 4.88 5.78 -17.80
C GLN A 37 3.43 5.28 -17.69
N SER A 38 2.74 5.02 -18.80
CA SER A 38 1.40 4.45 -18.80
C SER A 38 1.33 3.06 -18.16
N VAL A 39 2.34 2.20 -18.43
CA VAL A 39 2.44 0.86 -17.83
C VAL A 39 2.62 0.97 -16.31
N LEU A 40 3.43 1.93 -15.86
CA LEU A 40 3.59 2.22 -14.43
C LEU A 40 2.27 2.73 -13.81
N MET A 41 1.48 3.54 -14.52
CA MET A 41 0.16 3.97 -14.05
C MET A 41 -0.81 2.79 -13.89
N ASP A 42 -0.78 1.82 -14.81
CA ASP A 42 -1.63 0.62 -14.73
C ASP A 42 -1.26 -0.25 -13.53
N PHE A 43 0.04 -0.51 -13.33
CA PHE A 43 0.51 -1.23 -12.15
C PHE A 43 0.11 -0.51 -10.86
N ASN A 44 0.21 0.81 -10.83
CA ASN A 44 -0.21 1.60 -9.66
C ASN A 44 -1.70 1.50 -9.36
N SER A 45 -2.54 1.48 -10.39
CA SER A 45 -3.99 1.29 -10.22
C SER A 45 -4.28 -0.08 -9.63
N LYS A 46 -3.64 -1.14 -10.15
CA LYS A 46 -3.77 -2.51 -9.62
C LYS A 46 -3.31 -2.62 -8.17
N VAL A 47 -2.14 -2.06 -7.83
CA VAL A 47 -1.65 -2.10 -6.44
C VAL A 47 -2.60 -1.36 -5.49
N LYS A 48 -3.13 -0.19 -5.89
CA LYS A 48 -4.12 0.55 -5.09
C LYS A 48 -5.38 -0.28 -4.83
N GLU A 49 -5.91 -0.94 -5.86
CA GLU A 49 -7.07 -1.81 -5.73
C GLU A 49 -6.80 -2.94 -4.72
N LYS A 50 -5.66 -3.63 -4.85
CA LYS A 50 -5.28 -4.72 -3.96
C LYS A 50 -5.03 -4.26 -2.53
N LEU A 51 -4.39 -3.12 -2.32
CA LEU A 51 -4.22 -2.51 -0.99
C LEU A 51 -5.56 -2.19 -0.33
N ASN A 52 -6.54 -1.70 -1.09
CA ASN A 52 -7.89 -1.45 -0.58
C ASN A 52 -8.61 -2.76 -0.21
N GLN A 53 -8.50 -3.80 -1.04
CA GLN A 53 -9.06 -5.13 -0.76
C GLN A 53 -8.43 -5.74 0.50
N LEU A 54 -7.11 -5.69 0.63
CA LEU A 54 -6.37 -6.13 1.81
C LEU A 54 -6.83 -5.39 3.07
N ARG A 55 -6.94 -4.06 3.00
CA ARG A 55 -7.41 -3.23 4.14
C ARG A 55 -8.80 -3.64 4.60
N LEU A 56 -9.74 -3.85 3.67
CA LEU A 56 -11.09 -4.27 4.00
C LEU A 56 -11.12 -5.64 4.68
N ARG A 57 -10.31 -6.60 4.21
CA ARG A 57 -10.24 -7.93 4.84
C ARG A 57 -9.64 -7.89 6.24
N ILE A 58 -8.62 -7.07 6.46
CA ILE A 58 -8.06 -6.84 7.80
C ILE A 58 -9.14 -6.26 8.74
N GLN A 59 -9.97 -5.32 8.26
CA GLN A 59 -11.09 -4.78 9.05
C GLN A 59 -12.16 -5.84 9.35
N ASN A 60 -12.48 -6.72 8.38
CA ASN A 60 -13.41 -7.82 8.60
C ASN A 60 -12.88 -8.81 9.65
N MET A 61 -11.58 -9.12 9.64
CA MET A 61 -10.95 -9.99 10.63
C MET A 61 -11.02 -9.38 12.05
N GLU A 62 -10.83 -8.07 12.18
CA GLU A 62 -11.01 -7.37 13.46
C GLU A 62 -12.47 -7.43 13.95
N GLN A 63 -13.43 -7.31 13.04
CA GLN A 63 -14.85 -7.44 13.37
C GLN A 63 -15.18 -8.87 13.82
N MET A 64 -14.66 -9.89 13.14
CA MET A 64 -14.80 -11.29 13.56
C MET A 64 -14.17 -11.57 14.94
N ALA A 65 -13.11 -10.85 15.31
CA ALA A 65 -12.52 -10.95 16.64
C ALA A 65 -13.47 -10.43 17.74
N LYS A 66 -14.22 -9.35 17.44
CA LYS A 66 -15.21 -8.77 18.37
C LYS A 66 -16.43 -9.66 18.58
N GLU A 67 -16.68 -10.57 17.64
CA GLU A 67 -17.78 -11.53 17.67
C GLU A 67 -17.42 -12.84 18.38
N GLN A 68 -16.17 -12.99 18.85
CA GLN A 68 -15.76 -14.16 19.63
C GLN A 68 -16.22 -14.04 21.09
N ASP A 69 -16.88 -15.08 21.58
CA ASP A 69 -17.29 -15.19 22.99
C ASP A 69 -16.10 -15.49 23.92
N ARG A 70 -15.09 -16.20 23.41
CA ARG A 70 -13.91 -16.61 24.18
C ARG A 70 -12.82 -15.56 24.05
N GLU A 71 -12.45 -14.95 25.17
CA GLU A 71 -11.41 -13.91 25.19
C GLU A 71 -10.07 -14.41 24.65
N THR A 72 -9.71 -15.67 24.86
CA THR A 72 -8.49 -16.26 24.28
C THR A 72 -8.50 -16.25 22.75
N ASP A 73 -9.65 -16.57 22.16
CA ASP A 73 -9.80 -16.70 20.72
C ASP A 73 -9.87 -15.29 20.09
N LYS A 74 -10.55 -14.36 20.75
CA LYS A 74 -10.51 -12.92 20.43
C LYS A 74 -9.08 -12.36 20.41
N GLN A 75 -8.30 -12.60 21.47
CA GLN A 75 -6.93 -12.09 21.56
C GLN A 75 -6.02 -12.70 20.48
N ALA A 76 -6.20 -13.99 20.16
CA ALA A 76 -5.46 -14.63 19.08
C ALA A 76 -5.73 -13.95 17.72
N ILE A 77 -7.00 -13.71 17.38
CA ILE A 77 -7.38 -13.06 16.12
C ILE A 77 -6.91 -11.61 16.07
N LEU A 78 -7.00 -10.86 17.19
CA LEU A 78 -6.49 -9.49 17.24
C LEU A 78 -4.97 -9.41 17.04
N SER A 79 -4.21 -10.35 17.62
CA SER A 79 -2.76 -10.42 17.42
C SER A 79 -2.39 -10.71 15.96
N GLU A 80 -3.11 -11.64 15.31
CA GLU A 80 -2.93 -11.94 13.89
C GLU A 80 -3.30 -10.74 13.00
N THR A 81 -4.43 -10.09 13.30
CA THR A 81 -4.88 -8.86 12.62
C THR A 81 -3.82 -7.76 12.69
N GLU A 82 -3.20 -7.58 13.86
CA GLU A 82 -2.14 -6.60 14.05
C GLU A 82 -0.89 -6.93 13.22
N SER A 83 -0.52 -8.20 13.14
CA SER A 83 0.56 -8.68 12.27
C SER A 83 0.30 -8.31 10.80
N HIS A 84 -0.92 -8.56 10.31
CA HIS A 84 -1.31 -8.19 8.95
C HIS A 84 -1.33 -6.68 8.71
N ARG A 85 -1.68 -5.86 9.70
CA ARG A 85 -1.57 -4.39 9.62
C ARG A 85 -0.13 -3.94 9.43
N ARG A 86 0.81 -4.50 10.21
CA ARG A 86 2.24 -4.21 10.07
C ARG A 86 2.77 -4.62 8.69
N GLN A 87 2.36 -5.78 8.19
CA GLN A 87 2.74 -6.24 6.85
C GLN A 87 2.18 -5.32 5.74
N ASN A 88 0.92 -4.90 5.85
CA ASN A 88 0.31 -3.96 4.90
C ASN A 88 1.07 -2.61 4.85
N LEU A 89 1.50 -2.09 6.01
CA LEU A 89 2.32 -0.88 6.08
C LEU A 89 3.69 -1.06 5.40
N SER A 90 4.31 -2.21 5.61
CA SER A 90 5.58 -2.56 4.94
C SER A 90 5.40 -2.59 3.42
N ASN A 91 4.33 -3.22 2.92
CA ASN A 91 4.00 -3.27 1.50
C ASN A 91 3.79 -1.87 0.90
N GLN A 92 3.05 -0.98 1.57
CA GLN A 92 2.88 0.40 1.12
C GLN A 92 4.22 1.14 1.00
N THR A 93 5.11 0.92 1.95
CA THR A 93 6.45 1.53 1.94
C THR A 93 7.30 0.98 0.80
N ALA A 94 7.29 -0.34 0.61
CA ALA A 94 8.00 -1.01 -0.49
C ALA A 94 7.48 -0.56 -1.86
N TRP A 95 6.17 -0.42 -2.01
CA TRP A 95 5.51 0.08 -3.21
C TRP A 95 5.91 1.52 -3.55
N ARG A 96 5.96 2.42 -2.55
CA ARG A 96 6.44 3.80 -2.75
C ARG A 96 7.89 3.84 -3.24
N LYS A 97 8.76 3.05 -2.63
CA LYS A 97 10.17 2.94 -3.03
C LYS A 97 10.31 2.42 -4.46
N ALA A 98 9.58 1.35 -4.79
CA ALA A 98 9.57 0.77 -6.14
C ALA A 98 9.09 1.79 -7.18
N ASN A 99 8.02 2.52 -6.88
CA ASN A 99 7.51 3.57 -7.76
C ASN A 99 8.53 4.66 -8.03
N LEU A 100 9.18 5.16 -6.98
CA LEU A 100 10.16 6.23 -7.13
C LEU A 100 11.33 5.76 -8.00
N ALA A 101 11.84 4.55 -7.74
CA ALA A 101 12.92 3.97 -8.53
C ALA A 101 12.54 3.79 -10.01
N CYS A 102 11.35 3.24 -10.28
CA CYS A 102 10.85 3.07 -11.64
C CYS A 102 10.68 4.40 -12.37
N LYS A 103 10.06 5.41 -11.72
CA LYS A 103 9.93 6.76 -12.31
C LYS A 103 11.27 7.38 -12.66
N LEU A 104 12.25 7.33 -11.74
CA LEU A 104 13.58 7.83 -11.99
C LEU A 104 14.26 7.11 -13.16
N SER A 105 14.04 5.79 -13.30
CA SER A 105 14.56 5.01 -14.42
C SER A 105 13.92 5.43 -15.75
N ILE A 106 12.60 5.64 -15.78
CA ILE A 106 11.87 6.11 -16.96
C ILE A 106 12.35 7.51 -17.35
N ASP A 107 12.42 8.45 -16.40
CA ASP A 107 12.84 9.82 -16.64
C ASP A 107 14.28 9.89 -17.17
N ASN A 108 15.19 9.06 -16.62
CA ASN A 108 16.57 8.99 -17.11
C ASN A 108 16.64 8.41 -18.52
N LEU A 109 15.86 7.37 -18.83
CA LEU A 109 15.82 6.79 -20.17
C LEU A 109 15.29 7.79 -21.20
N GLU A 110 14.24 8.55 -20.86
CA GLU A 110 13.70 9.62 -21.71
C GLU A 110 14.74 10.73 -21.92
N LYS A 111 15.43 11.15 -20.85
CA LYS A 111 16.49 12.16 -20.93
C LYS A 111 17.67 11.68 -21.78
N ASP A 112 18.11 10.44 -21.63
CA ASP A 112 19.23 9.88 -22.40
C ASP A 112 18.85 9.75 -23.89
N GLN A 113 17.60 9.40 -24.20
CA GLN A 113 17.08 9.44 -25.57
C GLN A 113 17.08 10.87 -26.15
N LEU A 114 16.73 11.88 -25.36
CA LEU A 114 16.78 13.28 -25.77
C LEU A 114 18.21 13.80 -25.97
N LEU A 115 19.16 13.38 -25.12
CA LEU A 115 20.58 13.78 -25.19
C LEU A 115 21.32 13.07 -26.34
N ASN A 116 20.99 11.81 -26.63
CA ASN A 116 21.55 11.06 -27.75
C ASN A 116 20.84 11.35 -29.09
N GLY A 117 19.61 11.87 -29.05
CA GLY A 117 18.84 12.36 -30.20
C GLY A 117 19.30 13.72 -30.73
N GLY A 118 20.58 14.05 -30.53
CA GLY A 118 21.23 15.27 -31.02
C GLY A 118 21.43 15.27 -32.53
N ASP A 119 20.33 15.24 -33.29
CA ASP A 119 20.26 16.00 -34.52
C ASP A 119 18.83 16.53 -34.77
N SER A 120 18.72 17.86 -34.84
CA SER A 120 17.71 18.62 -35.60
C SER A 120 16.30 19.00 -35.08
N THR A 121 16.00 19.27 -33.79
CA THR A 121 14.74 20.04 -33.46
C THR A 121 14.64 20.69 -32.06
N VAL A 122 15.75 21.20 -31.52
CA VAL A 122 15.92 21.75 -30.16
C VAL A 122 14.96 22.88 -29.68
N ARG A 123 13.91 23.33 -30.38
CA ARG A 123 13.30 24.65 -30.07
C ARG A 123 11.80 24.78 -29.76
N GLN A 124 10.98 23.74 -29.63
CA GLN A 124 9.52 23.97 -29.64
C GLN A 124 8.61 23.51 -28.49
N ARG A 125 9.06 22.92 -27.37
CA ARG A 125 8.10 22.53 -26.30
C ARG A 125 8.48 23.05 -24.91
N LYS A 126 8.34 24.37 -24.75
CA LYS A 126 8.37 25.08 -23.45
C LYS A 126 6.98 25.11 -22.77
N ALA A 127 6.13 24.09 -22.99
CA ALA A 127 4.72 24.09 -22.60
C ALA A 127 4.27 22.83 -21.81
N THR A 128 5.19 22.13 -21.14
CA THR A 128 4.86 20.89 -20.41
C THR A 128 5.53 20.82 -19.04
N LYS A 129 5.73 21.97 -18.39
CA LYS A 129 6.26 22.04 -17.01
C LYS A 129 5.18 22.30 -15.95
N GLU A 130 4.04 22.89 -16.35
CA GLU A 130 2.96 23.24 -15.43
C GLU A 130 2.02 22.06 -15.12
N SER A 131 1.76 21.17 -16.08
CA SER A 131 0.92 19.98 -15.84
C SER A 131 1.54 18.97 -14.87
N LEU A 132 2.88 18.87 -14.81
CA LEU A 132 3.59 17.91 -13.96
C LEU A 132 3.61 18.34 -12.46
N VAL A 133 3.56 19.64 -12.20
CA VAL A 133 3.53 20.20 -10.83
C VAL A 133 2.14 20.05 -10.22
N GLN A 134 1.08 20.24 -11.02
CA GLN A 134 -0.30 20.08 -10.57
C GLN A 134 -0.59 18.63 -10.13
N THR A 135 -0.21 17.64 -10.94
CA THR A 135 -0.46 16.21 -10.61
C THR A 135 0.38 15.73 -9.42
N SER A 136 1.56 16.32 -9.19
CA SER A 136 2.39 16.02 -8.01
C SER A 136 1.81 16.61 -6.72
N GLY A 137 1.15 17.78 -6.80
CA GLY A 137 0.45 18.43 -5.69
C GLY A 137 -0.74 17.61 -5.20
N ASP A 138 -1.65 17.23 -6.12
CA ASP A 138 -2.89 16.50 -5.79
C ASP A 138 -2.62 15.11 -5.19
N ILE A 139 -1.54 14.45 -5.63
CA ILE A 139 -1.10 13.14 -5.10
C ILE A 139 -0.48 13.29 -3.71
N THR A 140 0.33 14.33 -3.49
CA THR A 140 0.95 14.61 -2.18
C THR A 140 -0.12 14.94 -1.13
N GLU A 141 -1.13 15.73 -1.51
CA GLU A 141 -2.21 16.14 -0.62
C GLU A 141 -3.14 14.96 -0.24
N SER A 142 -3.50 14.12 -1.22
CA SER A 142 -4.28 12.89 -0.96
C SER A 142 -3.51 11.89 -0.07
N LEU A 143 -2.19 11.77 -0.24
CA LEU A 143 -1.35 10.90 0.59
C LEU A 143 -1.16 11.45 2.02
N MET A 144 -1.03 12.78 2.16
CA MET A 144 -0.98 13.43 3.47
C MET A 144 -2.31 13.30 4.22
N SER A 145 -3.45 13.40 3.53
CA SER A 145 -4.78 13.15 4.13
C SER A 145 -4.89 11.73 4.70
N ILE A 146 -4.45 10.73 3.94
CA ILE A 146 -4.38 9.33 4.40
C ILE A 146 -3.41 9.19 5.59
N SER A 147 -2.28 9.88 5.58
CA SER A 147 -1.28 9.85 6.67
C SER A 147 -1.79 10.52 7.96
N ARG A 148 -2.57 11.61 7.86
CA ARG A 148 -3.18 12.28 9.01
C ARG A 148 -4.29 11.44 9.65
N MET A 149 -5.11 10.76 8.86
CA MET A 149 -6.10 9.81 9.38
C MET A 149 -5.45 8.60 10.08
N MET A 150 -4.29 8.12 9.58
CA MET A 150 -3.55 7.02 10.20
C MET A 150 -2.82 7.42 11.49
N ALA A 151 -2.32 8.66 11.61
CA ALA A 151 -1.69 9.15 12.84
C ALA A 151 -2.67 9.14 14.03
N GLN A 152 -3.95 9.44 13.78
CA GLN A 152 -5.00 9.33 14.79
C GLN A 152 -5.23 7.87 15.24
N SER A 153 -5.13 6.90 14.33
CA SER A 153 -5.23 5.48 14.67
C SER A 153 -3.98 4.93 15.37
N VAL A 154 -2.77 5.45 15.06
CA VAL A 154 -1.52 5.09 15.76
C VAL A 154 -1.49 5.65 17.19
N SER A 155 -2.02 6.85 17.43
CA SER A 155 -2.16 7.39 18.79
C SER A 155 -3.06 6.51 19.67
N GLN A 156 -4.09 5.89 19.09
CA GLN A 156 -4.95 4.92 19.81
C GLN A 156 -4.22 3.58 20.09
N ILE A 157 -3.25 3.20 19.25
CA ILE A 157 -2.41 1.99 19.46
C ILE A 157 -1.46 2.21 20.64
N GLU A 158 -0.81 3.38 20.76
CA GLU A 158 0.06 3.70 21.89
C GLU A 158 -0.70 3.75 23.23
N GLU A 159 -1.91 4.30 23.23
CA GLU A 159 -2.73 4.40 24.44
C GLU A 159 -3.24 3.02 24.91
N THR A 160 -3.58 2.12 23.98
CA THR A 160 -4.04 0.76 24.29
C THR A 160 -2.89 -0.12 24.81
N ILE A 161 -1.69 -0.02 24.22
CA ILE A 161 -0.47 -0.67 24.74
C ILE A 161 -0.13 -0.13 26.14
N GLY A 162 -0.22 1.19 26.33
CA GLY A 162 0.00 1.83 27.64
C GLY A 162 -0.99 1.37 28.71
N THR A 163 -2.21 0.99 28.33
CA THR A 163 -3.23 0.51 29.27
C THR A 163 -3.09 -0.99 29.56
N LEU A 164 -2.61 -1.79 28.60
CA LEU A 164 -2.28 -3.21 28.84
C LEU A 164 -1.02 -3.38 29.72
N VAL A 165 0.01 -2.54 29.52
CA VAL A 165 1.25 -2.61 30.32
C VAL A 165 1.08 -2.08 31.75
N ARG A 166 0.06 -1.23 31.99
CA ARG A 166 -0.19 -0.62 33.31
C ARG A 166 -1.13 -1.45 34.21
N ASN A 167 -1.68 -2.56 33.72
CA ASN A 167 -2.56 -3.47 34.48
C ASN A 167 -1.95 -4.87 34.69
N CYS A 168 -0.62 -5.01 34.58
CA CYS A 168 0.12 -6.12 35.19
C CYS A 168 0.71 -5.65 36.52
#